data_AF-A0A7X3V9W2-F1
#
_entry.id   AF-A0A7X3V9W2-F1
#
_cell.length_a   1.000
_cell.length_b   1.000
_cell.length_c   1.000
_cell.angle_alpha   90.00
_cell.angle_beta   90.00
_cell.angle_gamma   90.00
#
_symmetry.space_group_name_H-M   'P 1'
#
loop_
_entity.id
_entity.type
_entity.pdbx_description
1 polymer ?
#
loop_
_entity_poly.entity_id
_entity_poly.type
_entity_poly.pdbx_seq_one_letter_code
_entity_poly.pdbx_strand_id
1 'polypeptide(L)'
;MGFLDKVFRRGEASEATGIHAEAALEQEECPHVTLVPKWDEPDDIGHESKASRFDCGTCGATFTPAEAHELRETEAERIGAV
;
A
#
# COMPACT_ATOMS: atom_id res chain seq x y z
N MET A 1 -15.48 37.51 9.42
CA MET A 1 -15.90 36.46 8.46
C MET A 1 -14.75 36.25 7.47
N GLY A 2 -14.02 35.14 7.40
CA GLY A 2 -13.94 33.94 8.22
C GLY A 2 -12.62 33.24 7.84
N PHE A 3 -11.72 33.03 8.81
CA PHE A 3 -10.48 32.28 8.62
C PHE A 3 -10.73 30.82 8.23
N LEU A 4 -11.96 30.34 8.49
CA LEU A 4 -12.45 29.02 8.14
C LEU A 4 -12.61 28.82 6.62
N ASP A 5 -12.86 29.88 5.84
CA ASP A 5 -13.00 29.80 4.38
C ASP A 5 -11.67 29.45 3.68
N LYS A 6 -10.54 29.83 4.29
CA LYS A 6 -9.20 29.62 3.74
C LYS A 6 -8.64 28.21 3.99
N VAL A 7 -9.23 27.46 4.91
CA VAL A 7 -8.84 26.08 5.23
C VAL A 7 -9.53 25.08 4.30
N PHE A 8 -10.81 25.30 3.93
CA PHE A 8 -11.53 24.41 3.02
C PHE A 8 -11.08 24.52 1.55
N ARG A 9 -10.46 25.64 1.15
CA ARG A 9 -9.87 25.81 -0.19
C ARG A 9 -8.55 25.07 -0.42
N ARG A 10 -7.97 24.44 0.61
CA ARG A 10 -6.80 23.55 0.45
C ARG A 10 -7.19 22.19 -0.15
N GLY A 11 -8.48 21.83 -0.17
CA GLY A 11 -8.97 20.54 -0.64
C GLY A 11 -9.20 20.39 -2.14
N GLU A 12 -9.09 21.45 -2.94
CA GLU A 12 -9.43 21.48 -4.38
C GLU A 12 -8.20 21.57 -5.32
N ALA A 13 -6.99 21.39 -4.78
CA ALA A 13 -5.73 21.39 -5.56
C ALA A 13 -4.93 20.08 -5.37
N SER A 14 -5.63 18.97 -5.15
CA SER A 14 -5.04 17.62 -5.16
C SER A 14 -5.48 16.86 -6.41
N GLU A 15 -5.15 17.41 -7.58
CA GLU A 15 -5.12 16.63 -8.82
C GLU A 15 -3.85 16.99 -9.59
N ALA A 16 -3.08 15.94 -9.89
CA ALA A 16 -1.94 15.90 -10.79
C ALA A 16 -0.62 16.56 -10.35
N THR A 17 0.06 16.02 -9.32
CA THR A 17 1.54 15.89 -9.37
C THR A 17 2.03 14.76 -8.45
N GLY A 18 1.89 13.52 -8.91
CA GLY A 18 2.66 12.39 -8.40
C GLY A 18 3.87 12.20 -9.30
N ILE A 19 4.95 12.92 -9.01
CA ILE A 19 6.26 12.72 -9.64
C ILE A 19 6.80 11.36 -9.18
N HIS A 20 6.61 10.34 -10.02
CA HIS A 20 7.44 9.14 -9.97
C HIS A 20 8.78 9.50 -10.63
N ALA A 21 9.65 10.18 -9.87
CA ALA A 21 11.03 10.34 -10.27
C ALA A 21 11.71 8.98 -10.12
N GLU A 22 11.93 8.32 -11.26
CA GLU A 22 12.75 7.12 -11.42
C GLU A 22 14.17 7.39 -10.91
N ALA A 23 14.38 7.15 -9.62
CA ALA A 23 15.69 6.79 -9.10
C ALA A 23 15.78 5.26 -9.20
N ALA A 24 16.40 4.76 -10.26
CA ALA A 24 16.84 3.38 -10.36
C ALA A 24 17.99 3.17 -9.35
N LEU A 25 17.62 3.14 -8.07
CA LEU A 25 18.39 2.43 -7.07
C LEU A 25 18.28 0.95 -7.46
N GLU A 26 19.40 0.25 -7.52
CA GLU A 26 19.41 -1.22 -7.57
C GLU A 26 18.40 -1.69 -6.53
N GLN A 27 17.25 -2.21 -7.00
CA GLN A 27 16.18 -2.60 -6.10
C GLN A 27 16.71 -3.79 -5.34
N GLU A 28 17.21 -3.55 -4.13
CA GLU A 28 17.31 -4.57 -3.09
C GLU A 28 15.98 -5.32 -3.15
N GLU A 29 16.02 -6.59 -3.56
CA GLU A 29 14.80 -7.38 -3.78
C GLU A 29 13.93 -7.27 -2.52
N CYS A 30 12.78 -6.61 -2.66
CA CYS A 30 11.94 -6.35 -1.52
C CYS A 30 11.30 -7.68 -1.11
N PRO A 31 11.52 -8.18 0.11
CA PRO A 31 10.94 -9.46 0.54
C PRO A 31 9.42 -9.38 0.78
N HIS A 32 8.82 -8.19 0.64
CA HIS A 32 7.38 -7.96 0.81
C HIS A 32 6.79 -8.52 2.13
N VAL A 33 7.58 -8.56 3.21
CA VAL A 33 7.13 -9.00 4.56
C VAL A 33 6.15 -8.05 5.25
N THR A 34 6.00 -6.82 4.75
CA THR A 34 5.20 -5.73 5.36
C THR A 34 3.92 -5.41 4.56
N LEU A 35 3.22 -6.43 4.07
CA LEU A 35 1.96 -6.26 3.33
C LEU A 35 0.81 -5.79 4.23
N VAL A 36 0.24 -4.62 3.91
CA VAL A 36 -0.86 -3.99 4.63
C VAL A 36 -2.15 -4.09 3.81
N PRO A 37 -3.23 -4.70 4.35
CA PRO A 37 -4.50 -4.80 3.65
C PRO A 37 -5.19 -3.44 3.44
N LYS A 38 -5.90 -3.31 2.34
CA LYS A 38 -6.81 -2.21 2.01
C LYS A 38 -8.17 -2.75 1.63
N TRP A 39 -9.21 -2.03 2.05
CA TRP A 39 -10.62 -2.37 1.80
C TRP A 39 -11.30 -1.24 1.05
N ASP A 40 -12.20 -1.61 0.14
CA ASP A 40 -13.07 -0.64 -0.54
C ASP A 40 -14.37 -0.41 0.24
N GLU A 41 -14.86 -1.44 0.95
CA GLU A 41 -16.05 -1.34 1.78
C GLU A 41 -15.69 -1.15 3.26
N PRO A 42 -16.35 -0.21 3.97
CA PRO A 42 -16.05 0.06 5.38
C PRO A 42 -16.42 -1.12 6.29
N ASP A 43 -17.43 -1.91 5.91
CA ASP A 43 -17.90 -3.08 6.66
C ASP A 43 -16.87 -4.23 6.66
N ASP A 44 -15.91 -4.21 5.73
CA ASP A 44 -14.89 -5.24 5.60
C ASP A 44 -13.59 -4.91 6.35
N ILE A 45 -13.46 -3.68 6.86
CA ILE A 45 -12.24 -3.23 7.56
C ILE A 45 -11.95 -4.15 8.75
N GLY A 46 -10.70 -4.64 8.81
CA GLY A 46 -10.25 -5.58 9.84
C GLY A 46 -10.47 -7.05 9.48
N HIS A 47 -11.26 -7.35 8.45
CA HIS A 47 -11.37 -8.68 7.88
C HIS A 47 -10.36 -8.85 6.74
N GLU A 48 -9.15 -9.33 7.06
CA GLU A 48 -8.06 -9.45 6.07
C GLU A 48 -8.46 -10.29 4.84
N SER A 49 -9.25 -11.35 5.02
CA SER A 49 -9.74 -12.21 3.93
C SER A 49 -10.67 -11.48 2.94
N LYS A 50 -11.17 -10.31 3.31
CA LYS A 50 -12.00 -9.44 2.49
C LYS A 50 -11.25 -8.20 1.99
N ALA A 51 -9.93 -8.15 2.17
CA ALA A 51 -9.13 -7.06 1.62
C ALA A 51 -9.19 -7.09 0.09
N SER A 52 -9.41 -5.92 -0.51
CA SER A 52 -9.44 -5.76 -1.97
C SER A 52 -8.05 -5.76 -2.58
N ARG A 53 -7.05 -5.28 -1.83
CA ARG A 53 -5.64 -5.23 -2.23
C ARG A 53 -4.72 -5.14 -1.02
N PHE A 54 -3.43 -5.35 -1.26
CA PHE A 54 -2.38 -5.23 -0.26
C PHE A 54 -1.28 -4.28 -0.74
N ASP A 55 -0.87 -3.35 0.12
CA ASP A 55 0.23 -2.43 -0.17
C ASP A 55 1.44 -2.80 0.69
N CYS A 56 2.62 -2.89 0.09
CA CYS A 56 3.85 -3.09 0.85
C CYS A 56 4.25 -1.80 1.56
N GLY A 57 4.34 -1.83 2.89
CA GLY A 57 4.74 -0.67 3.70
C GLY A 57 6.18 -0.20 3.47
N THR A 58 7.02 -1.02 2.82
CA THR A 58 8.43 -0.71 2.56
C THR A 58 8.64 -0.09 1.18
N CYS A 59 8.23 -0.78 0.11
CA CYS A 59 8.48 -0.32 -1.27
C CYS A 59 7.27 0.38 -1.91
N GLY A 60 6.10 0.33 -1.28
CA GLY A 60 4.88 0.95 -1.80
C GLY A 60 4.21 0.20 -2.96
N ALA A 61 4.70 -0.99 -3.33
CA ALA A 61 4.06 -1.82 -4.34
C ALA A 61 2.68 -2.32 -3.88
N THR A 62 1.75 -2.42 -4.82
CA THR A 62 0.39 -2.91 -4.60
C THR A 62 0.20 -4.27 -5.24
N PHE A 63 -0.49 -5.16 -4.53
CA PHE A 63 -0.73 -6.55 -4.91
C PHE A 63 -2.20 -6.90 -4.76
N THR A 64 -2.66 -7.82 -5.61
CA THR A 64 -3.95 -8.48 -5.41
C THR A 64 -3.91 -9.43 -4.20
N PRO A 65 -5.07 -9.85 -3.66
CA PRO A 65 -5.10 -10.81 -2.57
C PRO A 65 -4.42 -12.15 -2.89
N ALA A 66 -4.48 -12.60 -4.15
CA ALA A 66 -3.81 -13.82 -4.59
C ALA A 66 -2.27 -13.67 -4.60
N GLU A 67 -1.75 -12.60 -5.20
CA GLU A 67 -0.32 -12.32 -5.23
C GLU A 67 0.25 -12.13 -3.80
N ALA A 68 -0.50 -11.45 -2.93
CA ALA A 68 -0.12 -11.27 -1.53
C ALA A 68 -0.01 -12.61 -0.78
N HIS A 69 -0.86 -13.59 -1.11
CA HIS A 69 -0.77 -14.95 -0.56
C HIS A 69 0.50 -15.66 -1.02
N GLU A 70 0.76 -15.67 -2.33
CA GLU A 70 1.94 -16.31 -2.92
C GLU A 70 3.24 -15.73 -2.38
N LEU A 71 3.31 -14.41 -2.20
CA LEU A 71 4.46 -13.72 -1.60
C LEU A 71 4.70 -14.16 -0.15
N ARG A 72 3.63 -14.27 0.65
CA ARG A 72 3.72 -14.69 2.05
C ARG A 72 4.16 -16.15 2.17
N GLU A 73 3.68 -17.03 1.28
CA GLU A 73 4.12 -18.43 1.24
C GLU A 73 5.61 -18.53 0.90
N THR A 74 6.03 -17.86 -0.17
CA THR A 74 7.44 -17.85 -0.61
C THR A 74 8.39 -17.34 0.48
N GLU A 75 7.98 -16.31 1.22
CA GLU A 75 8.77 -15.76 2.32
C GLU A 75 8.77 -16.68 3.54
N ALA A 76 7.62 -17.26 3.88
CA ALA A 76 7.51 -18.20 5.00
C ALA A 76 8.42 -19.42 4.78
N GLU A 77 8.54 -19.91 3.55
CA GLU A 77 9.49 -20.97 3.17
C GLU A 77 10.94 -20.50 3.37
N ARG A 78 11.28 -19.28 2.95
CA ARG A 78 12.64 -18.75 3.07
C ARG A 78 13.09 -18.58 4.53
N ILE A 79 12.20 -18.10 5.39
CA ILE A 79 12.48 -17.86 6.82
C ILE A 79 12.38 -19.16 7.63
N GLY A 80 11.43 -20.04 7.29
CA GLY A 80 11.18 -21.30 8.00
C GLY A 80 12.17 -22.43 7.69
N ALA A 81 13.03 -22.27 6.69
CA ALA A 81 14.09 -23.24 6.35
C ALA A 81 15.35 -23.16 7.25
N VAL A 82 15.23 -22.55 8.44
CA VAL A 82 16.30 -22.42 9.46
C VAL A 82 16.15 -23.44 10.58
#